data_AF-N2C088-F1
#
_entry.id   AF-N2C088-F1
#
_cell.length_a   1.000
_cell.length_b   1.000
_cell.length_c   1.000
_cell.angle_alpha   90.00
_cell.angle_beta   90.00
_cell.angle_gamma   90.00
#
_symmetry.space_group_name_H-M   'P 1'
#
loop_
_entity.id
_entity.type
_entity.pdbx_description
1 polymer ?
#
loop_
_entity_poly.entity_id
_entity_poly.type
_entity_poly.pdbx_seq_one_letter_code
_entity_poly.pdbx_strand_id
1 'polypeptide(L)' 'MAAIGDILNWLFHTRPGVACLLAASVVIFSVVAFVSEKRGRKRYYNHERSDDDAGWSLFDDSTSDTDSDEKTK' A
#
# COMPACT_ATOMS: atom_id res chain seq x y z
N MET A 1 -12.65 9.31 41.71
CA MET A 1 -12.24 10.02 40.48
C MET A 1 -10.93 10.78 40.69
N ALA A 2 -9.85 10.08 41.05
CA ALA A 2 -8.53 10.70 41.28
C ALA A 2 -7.47 10.10 40.34
N ALA A 3 -7.56 8.79 40.08
CA ALA A 3 -6.60 8.05 39.26
C ALA A 3 -6.35 8.63 37.85
N ILE A 4 -7.38 9.14 37.16
CA ILE A 4 -7.21 9.76 35.82
C ILE A 4 -6.33 11.01 35.92
N GLY A 5 -6.52 11.84 36.95
CA GLY A 5 -5.75 13.08 37.13
C GLY A 5 -4.28 12.79 37.41
N ASP A 6 -4.01 11.79 38.23
CA ASP A 6 -2.63 11.38 38.57
C ASP A 6 -1.90 10.82 37.35
N ILE A 7 -2.57 10.03 36.51
CA ILE A 7 -2.01 9.48 35.27
C ILE A 7 -1.71 10.58 34.26
N LEU A 8 -2.62 11.53 34.05
CA LEU A 8 -2.40 12.64 33.13
C LEU A 8 -1.30 13.58 33.62
N ASN A 9 -1.27 13.88 34.93
CA ASN A 9 -0.21 14.69 35.51
C ASN A 9 1.16 14.02 35.35
N TRP A 10 1.26 12.71 35.59
CA TRP A 10 2.49 11.97 35.33
C TRP A 10 2.87 11.97 33.83
N LEU A 11 1.90 11.76 32.94
CA LEU A 11 2.12 11.68 31.49
C LEU A 11 2.64 13.00 30.89
N PHE A 12 2.16 14.15 31.37
CA PHE A 12 2.55 15.46 30.83
C PHE A 12 3.65 16.18 31.61
N HIS A 13 3.80 15.90 32.91
CA HIS A 13 4.69 16.66 33.80
C HIS A 13 6.02 15.96 34.07
N THR A 14 6.23 14.75 33.53
CA THR A 14 7.49 14.00 33.66
C THR A 14 8.14 13.76 32.29
N ARG A 15 9.47 13.87 32.23
CA ARG A 15 10.27 13.53 31.03
C ARG A 15 9.99 12.12 30.48
N PRO A 16 9.92 11.05 31.30
CA PRO A 16 9.56 9.72 30.79
C PRO A 16 8.12 9.63 30.28
N GLY A 17 7.17 10.33 30.91
CA GLY A 17 5.77 10.38 30.45
C GLY A 17 5.66 10.96 29.04
N VAL A 18 6.31 12.09 28.80
CA VAL A 18 6.34 12.75 27.48
C VAL A 18 7.02 11.87 26.42
N ALA A 19 8.13 11.20 26.77
CA ALA A 19 8.80 10.26 25.88
C ALA A 19 7.90 9.07 25.50
N CYS A 20 7.12 8.54 26.45
CA CYS A 20 6.14 7.49 26.20
C CYS A 20 5.03 7.97 25.26
N LEU A 21 4.54 9.21 25.43
CA LEU A 21 3.53 9.81 24.56
C LEU A 21 4.02 9.92 23.11
N LEU A 22 5.26 10.37 22.91
CA LEU A 22 5.88 10.42 21.59
C LEU A 22 6.04 9.03 20.98
N ALA A 23 6.58 8.07 21.73
CA ALA A 23 6.74 6.69 21.26
C ALA A 23 5.39 6.07 20.87
N ALA A 24 4.36 6.24 21.69
CA ALA A 24 3.01 5.75 21.41
C ALA A 24 2.44 6.37 20.13
N SER A 25 2.68 7.67 19.89
CA SER A 25 2.20 8.35 18.68
C SER A 25 2.82 7.78 17.40
N VAL A 26 4.12 7.49 17.42
CA VAL A 26 4.84 6.86 16.30
C VAL A 26 4.32 5.45 16.05
N VAL A 27 4.07 4.67 17.11
CA VAL A 27 3.49 3.33 16.98
C VAL A 27 2.10 3.39 16.38
N ILE A 28 1.23 4.29 16.86
CA ILE A 28 -0.13 4.46 16.32
C ILE A 28 -0.07 4.83 14.84
N PHE A 29 0.80 5.79 14.47
CA PHE A 29 0.98 6.20 13.08
C PHE A 29 1.47 5.04 12.20
N SER A 30 2.43 4.25 12.70
CA SER A 30 2.96 3.07 12.01
C SER A 30 1.87 2.01 11.79
N VAL A 31 1.01 1.78 12.78
CA VAL A 31 -0.11 0.84 12.66
C VAL A 31 -1.11 1.31 11.61
N VAL A 32 -1.46 2.60 11.59
CA VAL A 32 -2.38 3.16 10.58
C VAL A 32 -1.81 3.05 9.17
N ALA A 33 -0.52 3.35 9.00
CA ALA A 33 0.18 3.18 7.72
C ALA A 33 0.15 1.71 7.27
N PHE A 34 0.49 0.78 8.17
CA PHE A 34 0.49 -0.65 7.87
C PHE A 34 -0.91 -1.18 7.51
N VAL A 35 -1.95 -0.74 8.21
CA VAL A 35 -3.34 -1.11 7.91
C VAL A 35 -3.75 -0.58 6.53
N SER A 36 -3.37 0.65 6.20
CA SER A 36 -3.65 1.24 4.88
C SER A 36 -2.96 0.46 3.76
N GLU A 37 -1.72 0.04 3.98
CA GLU A 37 -0.97 -0.79 3.03
C GLU A 37 -1.60 -2.17 2.86
N LYS A 38 -2.00 -2.82 3.96
CA LYS A 38 -2.67 -4.13 3.91
C LYS A 38 -4.06 -4.05 3.26
N ARG A 39 -4.76 -2.93 3.41
CA ARG A 39 -6.08 -2.71 2.79
C ARG A 39 -5.97 -2.32 1.31
N GLY A 40 -4.89 -1.64 0.91
CA GLY A 40 -4.59 -1.33 -0.49
C GLY A 40 -4.34 -2.58 -1.33
N ARG A 41 -3.55 -3.54 -0.82
CA ARG A 41 -3.24 -4.79 -1.55
C ARG A 41 -4.43 -5.71 -1.80
N LYS A 42 -5.55 -5.54 -1.08
CA LYS A 42 -6.81 -6.25 -1.36
C LYS A 42 -7.69 -5.55 -2.39
N ARG A 43 -7.53 -4.22 -2.55
CA ARG A 43 -8.32 -3.41 -3.50
C ARG A 43 -7.69 -3.36 -4.88
N TYR A 44 -6.37 -3.47 -4.95
CA TYR A 44 -5.64 -3.82 -6.17
C TYR A 44 -5.36 -5.33 -6.17
N TYR A 45 -6.43 -6.13 -6.08
CA TYR A 45 -6.35 -7.47 -6.64
C TYR A 45 -5.99 -7.27 -8.11
N ASN A 46 -4.85 -7.84 -8.49
CA ASN A 46 -4.36 -7.91 -9.85
C ASN A 46 -5.55 -8.27 -10.74
N HIS A 47 -6.11 -7.31 -11.48
CA HIS A 47 -7.03 -7.68 -12.56
C HIS A 47 -6.16 -8.58 -13.43
N GLU A 48 -6.52 -9.86 -13.54
CA GLU A 48 -6.01 -10.69 -14.63
C GLU A 48 -6.19 -9.85 -15.88
N ARG A 49 -5.08 -9.62 -16.58
CA ARG A 49 -5.00 -8.85 -17.82
C ARG A 49 -6.18 -9.29 -18.67
N SER A 50 -7.24 -8.48 -18.62
CA SER A 50 -8.47 -8.83 -19.31
C SER A 50 -8.13 -8.59 -20.77
N ASP A 51 -8.52 -9.50 -21.65
CA ASP A 51 -8.24 -9.47 -23.09
C ASP A 51 -8.73 -8.18 -23.82
N ASP A 52 -9.23 -7.19 -23.07
CA ASP A 52 -9.61 -5.83 -23.47
C ASP A 52 -8.42 -4.83 -23.44
N ASP A 53 -7.24 -5.21 -22.93
CA ASP A 53 -6.00 -4.41 -23.06
C ASP A 53 -5.46 -4.38 -24.52
N ALA A 54 -6.21 -4.90 -25.49
CA ALA A 54 -5.95 -4.83 -26.93
C ALA A 54 -6.13 -3.41 -27.53
N GLY A 55 -6.52 -2.42 -26.73
CA GLY A 55 -6.68 -1.02 -27.14
C GLY A 55 -5.37 -0.20 -27.22
N TRP A 56 -4.24 -0.75 -26.77
CA TRP A 56 -2.90 -0.12 -26.85
C TRP A 56 -2.01 -0.78 -27.91
N SER A 57 -2.59 -1.39 -28.95
CA SER A 57 -1.88 -1.86 -30.15
C SER A 57 -1.65 -0.76 -31.19
N LEU A 58 -1.82 0.51 -30.82
CA LEU A 58 -1.70 1.67 -31.72
C LEU A 58 -0.26 1.88 -32.27
N PHE A 59 0.71 1.09 -31.81
CA PHE A 59 2.10 1.08 -32.30
C PHE A 59 2.62 -0.32 -32.72
N ASP A 60 1.74 -1.29 -32.99
CA ASP A 60 2.20 -2.57 -33.58
C ASP A 60 2.18 -2.55 -35.12
N ASP A 61 1.68 -1.47 -35.73
CA ASP A 61 1.78 -1.28 -37.19
C ASP A 61 3.11 -0.61 -37.56
N SER A 62 4.19 -1.41 -37.56
CA SER A 62 5.33 -1.30 -38.50
C SER A 62 6.66 -1.77 -37.88
N THR A 63 6.98 -3.07 -37.96
CA THR A 63 8.31 -3.54 -38.44
C THR A 63 8.32 -5.05 -38.73
N SER A 64 8.26 -5.38 -40.04
CA SER A 64 9.08 -6.35 -40.77
C SER A 64 9.21 -7.81 -40.30
N ASP A 65 8.63 -8.69 -41.11
CA ASP A 65 9.04 -10.04 -41.52
C ASP A 65 10.13 -10.79 -40.74
N THR A 66 9.80 -11.99 -40.27
CA THR A 66 10.72 -13.13 -40.29
C THR A 66 9.94 -14.39 -40.70
N ASP A 67 10.19 -14.83 -41.93
CA ASP A 67 9.80 -16.12 -42.52
C ASP A 67 10.04 -17.29 -41.57
N SER A 68 9.12 -18.27 -41.54
CA SER A 68 9.40 -19.68 -41.91
C SER A 68 8.19 -20.60 -41.62
N ASP A 69 7.74 -21.22 -42.72
CA ASP A 69 7.24 -22.59 -42.85
C ASP A 69 5.77 -22.97 -42.52
N GLU A 70 5.07 -23.14 -43.65
CA GLU A 70 4.31 -24.34 -44.04
C GLU A 70 2.81 -24.40 -43.72
N LYS A 71 2.05 -23.94 -44.70
CA LYS A 71 0.64 -24.24 -44.92
C LYS A 71 0.54 -25.45 -45.85
N THR A 72 0.13 -26.63 -45.36
CA THR A 72 -0.71 -27.51 -46.19
C THR A 72 -1.62 -28.44 -45.38
N LYS A 73 -2.91 -28.23 -45.63
CA LYS A 73 -4.07 -29.14 -45.63
C LYS A 73 -3.83 -30.63 -45.38
#